data_AF-A0A504Z4C4-F1
#
_entry.id   AF-A0A504Z4C4-F1
#
_cell.length_a   1.000
_cell.length_b   1.000
_cell.length_c   1.000
_cell.angle_alpha   90.00
_cell.angle_beta   90.00
_cell.angle_gamma   90.00
#
_symmetry.space_group_name_H-M   'P 1'
#
loop_
_entity.id
_entity.type
_entity.pdbx_description
1 polymer ?
#
loop_
_entity_poly.entity_id
_entity_poly.type
_entity_poly.pdbx_seq_one_letter_code
_entity_poly.pdbx_strand_id
1 'polypeptide(L)'
;MRLNVNLFNVVLTGVSFLFLFTAFQAASLASQNVLEAAAREGGGSAAVGIGYISLALLYASFAICNWFAPVVLMLLGYKYTMFAGALCYVLFVASFFEPHAWSLYLASLLNGFGAAILWTAQGAFITMCSDESNSNLHFSIFWALFQMWNLNGRFSMESFFPAVLTIVFDCELLSLLFSQPVSRDYMTTCCHTFGRSFVLLRSKIMLAMLVPSGFTGLCATFQSSLFATCIGHTKAFDPNAKAYIGLVGVFIGLGEVCGSLLMQLRRWIPSTGLLAIIGYPSALISAFLCFALLPADSPMRDSDQKTYFAPNGLACCWPLLFGNRGKPQWKRKSACIAGQ
;
A
#
# COMPACT_ATOMS: atom_id res chain seq x y z
N MET A 1 -8.43 19.69 27.14
CA MET A 1 -7.48 18.98 26.26
C MET A 1 -7.75 19.48 24.83
N ARG A 2 -6.94 20.42 24.30
CA ARG A 2 -7.15 20.91 22.93
C ARG A 2 -6.68 19.82 21.97
N LEU A 3 -7.61 19.13 21.31
CA LEU A 3 -7.28 18.15 20.27
C LEU A 3 -6.48 18.89 19.17
N ASN A 4 -5.27 18.43 18.86
CA ASN A 4 -4.50 19.00 17.76
C ASN A 4 -5.25 18.71 16.46
N VAL A 5 -5.81 19.74 15.82
CA VAL A 5 -6.60 19.62 14.59
C VAL A 5 -5.82 18.88 13.50
N ASN A 6 -4.51 19.13 13.41
CA ASN A 6 -3.64 18.45 12.45
C ASN A 6 -3.52 16.94 12.73
N LEU A 7 -3.41 16.54 14.00
CA LEU A 7 -3.36 15.14 14.38
C LEU A 7 -4.71 14.45 14.11
N PHE A 8 -5.82 15.13 14.41
CA PHE A 8 -7.16 14.64 14.09
C PHE A 8 -7.33 14.40 12.58
N ASN A 9 -6.87 15.33 11.76
CA ASN A 9 -6.91 15.20 10.30
C ASN A 9 -6.08 14.00 9.79
N VAL A 10 -4.90 13.76 10.38
CA VAL A 10 -4.05 12.60 10.05
C VAL A 10 -4.74 11.29 10.44
N VAL A 11 -5.35 11.22 11.63
CA VAL A 11 -6.08 10.04 12.10
C VAL A 11 -7.30 9.77 11.21
N LEU A 12 -8.09 10.79 10.91
CA LEU A 12 -9.27 10.68 10.04
C LEU A 12 -8.88 10.16 8.64
N THR A 13 -7.78 10.67 8.09
CA THR A 13 -7.24 10.21 6.81
C THR A 13 -6.79 8.74 6.90
N GLY A 14 -6.11 8.35 7.99
CA GLY A 14 -5.70 6.95 8.22
C GLY A 14 -6.88 5.97 8.31
N VAL A 15 -7.95 6.36 9.00
CA VAL A 15 -9.19 5.57 9.10
C VAL A 15 -9.90 5.47 7.75
N SER A 16 -9.91 6.53 6.94
CA SER A 16 -10.50 6.50 5.60
C SER A 16 -9.73 5.54 4.68
N PHE A 17 -8.39 5.58 4.71
CA PHE A 17 -7.53 4.66 3.97
C PHE A 17 -7.67 3.21 4.43
N LEU A 18 -7.87 2.97 5.73
CA LEU A 18 -8.16 1.65 6.27
C LEU A 18 -9.38 1.03 5.58
N PHE A 19 -10.51 1.75 5.53
CA PHE A 19 -11.72 1.24 4.89
C PHE A 19 -11.58 1.10 3.38
N LEU A 20 -11.00 2.11 2.71
CA LEU A 20 -10.77 2.09 1.27
C LEU A 20 -9.98 0.86 0.82
N PHE A 21 -8.86 0.59 1.49
CA PHE A 21 -8.01 -0.54 1.15
C PHE A 21 -8.56 -1.89 1.62
N THR A 22 -9.38 -1.91 2.68
CA THR A 22 -10.09 -3.13 3.04
C THR A 22 -11.09 -3.52 1.93
N ALA A 23 -11.85 -2.58 1.38
CA ALA A 23 -12.73 -2.84 0.22
C ALA A 23 -11.95 -3.24 -1.04
N PHE A 24 -10.89 -2.50 -1.37
CA PHE A 24 -10.05 -2.81 -2.54
C PHE A 24 -9.49 -4.23 -2.47
N GLN A 25 -9.00 -4.65 -1.30
CA GLN A 25 -8.40 -5.97 -1.13
C GLN A 25 -9.44 -7.09 -1.11
N ALA A 26 -10.61 -6.84 -0.51
CA ALA A 26 -11.74 -7.76 -0.60
C ALA A 26 -12.15 -7.99 -2.07
N ALA A 27 -12.27 -6.91 -2.85
CA ALA A 27 -12.58 -6.97 -4.28
C ALA A 27 -11.48 -7.63 -5.10
N SER A 28 -10.21 -7.34 -4.81
CA SER A 28 -9.08 -7.97 -5.49
C SER A 28 -9.05 -9.48 -5.26
N LEU A 29 -9.35 -9.95 -4.04
CA LEU A 29 -9.38 -11.39 -3.73
C LEU A 29 -10.63 -12.07 -4.32
N ALA A 30 -11.77 -11.40 -4.29
CA ALA A 30 -13.01 -11.89 -4.88
C ALA A 30 -12.93 -11.94 -6.41
N SER A 31 -12.10 -11.10 -7.05
CA SER A 31 -12.05 -10.96 -8.50
C SER A 31 -11.91 -12.28 -9.24
N GLN A 32 -10.97 -13.14 -8.85
CA GLN A 32 -10.75 -14.43 -9.50
C GLN A 32 -11.96 -15.36 -9.34
N ASN A 33 -12.51 -15.47 -8.13
CA ASN A 33 -13.64 -16.34 -7.84
C ASN A 33 -14.91 -15.87 -8.57
N VAL A 34 -15.16 -14.56 -8.62
CA VAL A 34 -16.33 -13.96 -9.28
C VAL A 34 -16.20 -14.07 -10.81
N LEU A 35 -15.02 -13.84 -11.38
CA LEU A 35 -14.77 -13.99 -12.81
C LEU A 35 -14.91 -15.45 -13.25
N GLU A 36 -14.44 -16.41 -12.44
CA GLU A 36 -14.64 -17.84 -12.70
C GLU A 36 -16.12 -18.27 -12.56
N ALA A 37 -16.85 -17.74 -11.59
CA ALA A 37 -18.28 -18.02 -11.43
C ALA A 37 -19.09 -17.47 -12.63
N ALA A 38 -18.86 -16.20 -13.00
CA ALA A 38 -19.50 -15.58 -14.16
C ALA A 38 -19.17 -16.29 -15.48
N ALA A 39 -17.96 -16.83 -15.62
CA ALA A 39 -17.55 -17.64 -16.77
C ALA A 39 -18.35 -18.95 -16.89
N ARG A 40 -18.64 -19.60 -15.76
CA ARG A 40 -19.40 -20.85 -15.70
C ARG A 40 -20.88 -20.63 -16.01
N GLU A 41 -21.44 -19.51 -15.59
CA GLU A 41 -22.83 -19.14 -15.85
C GLU A 41 -23.05 -18.68 -17.30
N GLY A 42 -22.07 -18.04 -17.93
CA GLY A 42 -22.14 -17.48 -19.29
C GLY A 42 -21.92 -18.44 -20.47
N GLY A 43 -21.92 -19.76 -20.26
CA GLY A 43 -21.83 -20.73 -21.37
C GLY A 43 -20.51 -20.73 -22.15
N GLY A 44 -19.38 -20.39 -21.51
CA GLY A 44 -18.03 -20.56 -22.07
C GLY A 44 -17.61 -19.57 -23.19
N SER A 45 -18.46 -18.60 -23.56
CA SER A 45 -18.16 -17.64 -24.63
C SER A 45 -17.89 -16.20 -24.16
N ALA A 46 -18.10 -15.88 -22.88
CA ALA A 46 -17.69 -14.59 -22.33
C ALA A 46 -16.18 -14.64 -22.05
N ALA A 47 -15.40 -13.78 -22.70
CA ALA A 47 -13.96 -13.66 -22.48
C ALA A 47 -13.70 -13.51 -20.97
N VAL A 48 -13.25 -14.58 -20.33
CA VAL A 48 -13.02 -14.62 -18.89
C VAL A 48 -11.79 -13.76 -18.61
N GLY A 49 -12.02 -12.55 -18.12
CA GLY A 49 -10.92 -11.66 -17.78
C GLY A 49 -10.09 -12.30 -16.68
N ILE A 50 -8.79 -12.49 -16.90
CA ILE A 50 -7.91 -13.04 -15.86
C ILE A 50 -7.65 -11.93 -14.83
N GLY A 51 -7.97 -12.18 -13.54
CA GLY A 51 -7.77 -11.21 -12.46
C GLY A 51 -6.32 -10.71 -12.33
N TYR A 52 -5.33 -11.55 -12.68
CA TYR A 52 -3.93 -11.15 -12.72
C TYR A 52 -3.62 -10.08 -13.80
N ILE A 53 -4.27 -10.14 -14.96
CA ILE A 53 -4.10 -9.12 -16.02
C ILE A 53 -4.66 -7.78 -15.54
N SER A 54 -5.81 -7.82 -14.86
CA SER A 54 -6.40 -6.64 -14.24
C SER A 54 -5.44 -5.97 -13.24
N LEU A 55 -4.80 -6.77 -12.37
CA LEU A 55 -3.81 -6.25 -11.41
C LEU A 55 -2.53 -5.71 -12.10
N ALA A 56 -2.07 -6.37 -13.16
CA ALA A 56 -0.93 -5.90 -13.96
C ALA A 56 -1.22 -4.54 -14.62
N LEU A 57 -2.42 -4.38 -15.20
CA LEU A 57 -2.85 -3.12 -15.81
C LEU A 57 -2.93 -1.98 -14.77
N LEU A 58 -3.44 -2.28 -13.57
CA LEU A 58 -3.49 -1.33 -12.47
C LEU A 58 -2.08 -0.81 -12.11
N TYR A 59 -1.13 -1.71 -11.86
CA TYR A 59 0.23 -1.30 -11.49
C TYR A 59 1.00 -0.65 -12.64
N ALA A 60 0.77 -1.07 -13.89
CA ALA A 60 1.33 -0.40 -15.06
C ALA A 60 0.81 1.03 -15.22
N SER A 61 -0.50 1.22 -15.08
CA SER A 61 -1.14 2.54 -15.07
C SER A 61 -0.63 3.39 -13.91
N PHE A 62 -0.53 2.83 -12.71
CA PHE A 62 0.04 3.51 -11.53
C PHE A 62 1.45 4.04 -11.80
N ALA A 63 2.33 3.22 -12.37
CA ALA A 63 3.71 3.60 -12.68
C ALA A 63 3.79 4.76 -13.68
N ILE A 64 2.99 4.73 -14.75
CA ILE A 64 2.97 5.77 -15.79
C ILE A 64 2.35 7.06 -15.23
N CYS A 65 1.22 6.95 -14.55
CA CYS A 65 0.47 8.09 -14.03
C CYS A 65 1.21 8.84 -12.91
N ASN A 66 2.13 8.17 -12.21
CA ASN A 66 2.90 8.79 -11.12
C ASN A 66 3.75 9.99 -11.57
N TRP A 67 4.12 10.05 -12.86
CA TRP A 67 4.82 11.19 -13.44
C TRP A 67 3.94 12.46 -13.51
N PHE A 68 2.63 12.26 -13.65
CA PHE A 68 1.64 13.33 -13.80
C PHE A 68 0.92 13.66 -12.50
N ALA A 69 0.98 12.77 -11.51
CA ALA A 69 0.29 12.94 -10.23
C ALA A 69 0.62 14.27 -9.51
N PRO A 70 1.86 14.78 -9.49
CA PRO A 70 2.15 16.10 -8.92
C PRO A 70 1.47 17.26 -9.66
N VAL A 71 1.30 17.15 -10.99
CA VAL A 71 0.61 18.17 -11.79
C VAL A 71 -0.87 18.20 -11.43
N VAL A 72 -1.50 17.03 -11.33
CA VAL A 72 -2.91 16.92 -10.91
C VAL A 72 -3.10 17.46 -9.49
N LEU A 73 -2.19 17.13 -8.57
CA LEU A 73 -2.17 17.65 -7.21
C LEU A 73 -2.09 19.18 -7.18
N MET A 74 -1.20 19.75 -8.00
CA MET A 74 -1.03 21.20 -8.10
C MET A 74 -2.19 21.91 -8.77
N LEU A 75 -3.04 21.22 -9.56
CA LEU A 75 -4.20 21.83 -10.24
C LEU A 75 -5.48 21.74 -9.41
N LEU A 76 -5.70 20.60 -8.75
CA LEU A 76 -6.91 20.32 -7.98
C LEU A 76 -6.73 20.60 -6.48
N GLY A 77 -5.50 20.56 -5.96
CA GLY A 77 -5.22 20.60 -4.53
C GLY A 77 -5.46 19.25 -3.84
N TYR A 78 -4.74 18.99 -2.75
CA TYR A 78 -4.73 17.68 -2.07
C TYR A 78 -6.13 17.14 -1.72
N LYS A 79 -7.07 17.99 -1.34
CA LYS A 79 -8.44 17.59 -0.99
C LYS A 79 -9.16 16.91 -2.15
N TYR A 80 -9.32 17.65 -3.24
CA TYR A 80 -10.04 17.17 -4.41
C TYR A 80 -9.26 16.07 -5.12
N THR A 81 -7.93 16.09 -5.07
CA THR A 81 -7.09 15.03 -5.61
C THR A 81 -7.24 13.71 -4.83
N MET A 82 -7.30 13.75 -3.50
CA MET A 82 -7.54 12.56 -2.68
C MET A 82 -8.93 11.98 -2.94
N PHE A 83 -9.97 12.84 -2.96
CA PHE A 83 -11.33 12.40 -3.26
C PHE A 83 -11.46 11.79 -4.67
N ALA A 84 -10.88 12.43 -5.69
CA ALA A 84 -10.86 11.89 -7.05
C ALA A 84 -10.15 10.53 -7.12
N GLY A 85 -9.05 10.37 -6.37
CA GLY A 85 -8.35 9.10 -6.25
C GLY A 85 -9.20 8.01 -5.60
N ALA A 86 -9.88 8.32 -4.48
CA ALA A 86 -10.77 7.40 -3.79
C ALA A 86 -11.97 6.98 -4.66
N LEU A 87 -12.51 7.90 -5.48
CA LEU A 87 -13.58 7.59 -6.42
C LEU A 87 -13.17 6.54 -7.45
N CYS A 88 -11.93 6.59 -7.96
CA CYS A 88 -11.42 5.56 -8.88
C CYS A 88 -11.35 4.17 -8.21
N TYR A 89 -10.99 4.09 -6.93
CA TYR A 89 -11.03 2.84 -6.17
C TYR A 89 -12.47 2.33 -6.01
N VAL A 90 -13.42 3.21 -5.73
CA VAL A 90 -14.84 2.86 -5.66
C VAL A 90 -15.35 2.34 -7.00
N LEU A 91 -14.98 2.97 -8.12
CA LEU A 91 -15.34 2.50 -9.47
C LEU A 91 -14.79 1.11 -9.77
N PHE A 92 -13.56 0.81 -9.33
CA PHE A 92 -12.99 -0.52 -9.42
C PHE A 92 -13.82 -1.56 -8.64
N VAL A 93 -14.18 -1.24 -7.41
CA VAL A 93 -15.05 -2.10 -6.58
C VAL A 93 -16.44 -2.25 -7.20
N ALA A 94 -16.99 -1.18 -7.78
CA ALA A 94 -18.30 -1.20 -8.43
C ALA A 94 -18.34 -2.05 -9.72
N SER A 95 -17.20 -2.20 -10.41
CA SER A 95 -17.11 -3.04 -11.62
C SER A 95 -17.45 -4.52 -11.38
N PHE A 96 -17.43 -4.96 -10.12
CA PHE A 96 -17.78 -6.33 -9.73
C PHE A 96 -19.28 -6.60 -9.61
N PHE A 97 -20.14 -5.57 -9.58
CA PHE A 97 -21.60 -5.79 -9.57
C PHE A 97 -22.12 -6.40 -10.89
N GLU A 98 -21.51 -6.01 -12.01
CA GLU A 98 -21.76 -6.62 -13.33
C GLU A 98 -20.43 -6.99 -13.99
N PRO A 99 -19.87 -8.17 -13.66
CA PRO A 99 -18.50 -8.53 -14.02
C PRO A 99 -18.37 -8.79 -15.53
N HIS A 100 -18.00 -7.75 -16.27
CA HIS A 100 -17.58 -7.84 -17.67
C HIS A 100 -16.06 -7.63 -17.77
N ALA A 101 -15.37 -8.41 -18.60
CA ALA A 101 -13.91 -8.32 -18.71
C ALA A 101 -13.40 -6.94 -19.16
N TRP A 102 -14.09 -6.30 -20.10
CA TRP A 102 -13.72 -4.95 -20.57
C TRP A 102 -13.92 -3.88 -19.46
N SER A 103 -15.00 -4.01 -18.69
CA SER A 103 -15.34 -3.12 -17.56
C SER A 103 -14.26 -3.22 -16.48
N LEU A 104 -13.88 -4.45 -16.13
CA LEU A 104 -12.82 -4.71 -15.16
C LEU A 104 -11.48 -4.10 -15.60
N TYR A 105 -11.06 -4.33 -16.84
CA TYR A 105 -9.77 -3.81 -17.33
C TYR A 105 -9.73 -2.28 -17.41
N LEU A 106 -10.84 -1.66 -17.83
CA LEU A 106 -10.96 -0.21 -17.83
C LEU A 106 -10.93 0.34 -16.40
N ALA A 107 -11.67 -0.28 -15.49
CA ALA A 107 -11.69 0.12 -14.09
C ALA A 107 -10.31 -0.02 -13.43
N SER A 108 -9.52 -1.04 -13.80
CA SER A 108 -8.13 -1.20 -13.33
C SER A 108 -7.20 -0.10 -13.81
N LEU A 109 -7.32 0.32 -15.09
CA LEU A 109 -6.54 1.43 -15.63
C LEU A 109 -6.88 2.74 -14.91
N LEU A 110 -8.18 3.01 -14.69
CA LEU A 110 -8.65 4.17 -13.96
C LEU A 110 -8.21 4.14 -12.49
N ASN A 111 -8.24 2.96 -11.86
CA ASN A 111 -7.77 2.79 -10.50
C ASN A 111 -6.26 2.99 -10.37
N GLY A 112 -5.46 2.59 -11.36
CA GLY A 112 -4.03 2.89 -11.40
C GLY A 112 -3.74 4.39 -11.43
N PHE A 113 -4.51 5.16 -12.23
CA PHE A 113 -4.46 6.61 -12.21
C PHE A 113 -4.89 7.18 -10.85
N GLY A 114 -6.00 6.68 -10.30
CA GLY A 114 -6.52 7.04 -8.98
C GLY A 114 -5.49 6.81 -7.87
N ALA A 115 -4.81 5.67 -7.87
CA ALA A 115 -3.75 5.32 -6.94
C ALA A 115 -2.58 6.32 -7.02
N ALA A 116 -2.16 6.71 -8.23
CA ALA A 116 -1.05 7.64 -8.42
C ALA A 116 -1.34 9.00 -7.79
N ILE A 117 -2.54 9.53 -8.05
CA ILE A 117 -2.95 10.84 -7.51
C ILE A 117 -3.26 10.77 -6.01
N LEU A 118 -3.89 9.68 -5.54
CA LEU A 118 -4.27 9.47 -4.14
C LEU A 118 -3.03 9.42 -3.23
N TRP A 119 -2.05 8.57 -3.55
CA TRP A 119 -0.83 8.42 -2.74
C TRP A 119 0.04 9.68 -2.78
N THR A 120 0.10 10.36 -3.93
CA THR A 120 0.83 11.62 -4.06
C THR A 120 0.19 12.72 -3.21
N ALA A 121 -1.14 12.83 -3.25
CA ALA A 121 -1.89 13.81 -2.47
C ALA A 121 -1.83 13.54 -0.96
N GLN A 122 -1.93 12.27 -0.57
CA GLN A 122 -1.82 11.84 0.82
C GLN A 122 -0.45 12.20 1.42
N GLY A 123 0.64 11.93 0.70
CA GLY A 123 1.99 12.29 1.14
C GLY A 123 2.15 13.80 1.34
N ALA A 124 1.65 14.59 0.38
CA ALA A 124 1.64 16.04 0.49
C ALA A 124 0.77 16.54 1.67
N PHE A 125 -0.40 15.93 1.88
CA PHE A 125 -1.32 16.30 2.95
C PHE A 125 -0.73 16.08 4.35
N ILE A 126 -0.12 14.91 4.60
CA ILE A 126 0.56 14.65 5.88
C ILE A 126 1.72 15.62 6.08
N THR A 127 2.49 15.90 5.03
CA THR A 127 3.61 16.84 5.11
C THR A 127 3.12 18.23 5.52
N MET A 128 1.98 18.69 4.99
CA MET A 128 1.38 19.99 5.36
C MET A 128 0.79 20.01 6.78
N CYS A 129 0.30 18.88 7.27
CA CYS A 129 -0.21 18.76 8.65
C CYS A 129 0.90 18.60 9.69
N SER A 130 2.17 18.49 9.27
CA SER A 130 3.28 18.11 10.14
C SER A 130 4.39 19.15 10.17
N ASP A 131 4.97 19.34 11.36
CA ASP A 131 6.21 20.09 11.53
C ASP A 131 7.45 19.19 11.35
N GLU A 132 8.63 19.77 11.12
CA GLU A 132 9.89 19.02 10.96
C GLU A 132 10.23 18.08 12.13
N SER A 133 9.73 18.38 13.33
CA SER A 133 9.89 17.55 14.53
C SER A 133 8.94 16.35 14.55
N ASN A 134 7.74 16.49 13.99
CA ASN A 134 6.60 15.58 14.15
C ASN A 134 6.22 14.83 12.86
N SER A 135 6.82 15.14 11.71
CA SER A 135 6.53 14.51 10.41
C SER A 135 6.59 12.98 10.44
N ASN A 136 7.59 12.40 11.11
CA ASN A 136 7.72 10.95 11.22
C ASN A 136 6.60 10.36 12.09
N LEU A 137 6.18 11.06 13.15
CA LEU A 137 5.13 10.59 14.04
C LEU A 137 3.78 10.55 13.32
N HIS A 138 3.41 11.64 12.65
CA HIS A 138 2.16 11.70 11.89
C HIS A 138 2.13 10.67 10.76
N PHE A 139 3.24 10.49 10.03
CA PHE A 139 3.35 9.46 9.00
C PHE A 139 3.23 8.04 9.59
N SER A 140 3.88 7.76 10.72
CA SER A 140 3.78 6.44 11.38
C SER A 140 2.39 6.16 11.94
N ILE A 141 1.69 7.16 12.50
CA ILE A 141 0.30 7.00 12.97
C ILE A 141 -0.61 6.67 11.79
N PHE A 142 -0.49 7.42 10.69
CA PHE A 142 -1.22 7.13 9.45
C PHE A 142 -0.91 5.72 8.94
N TRP A 143 0.37 5.35 8.83
CA TRP A 143 0.79 4.05 8.31
C TRP A 143 0.29 2.89 9.18
N ALA A 144 0.33 3.05 10.51
CA ALA A 144 -0.22 2.08 11.45
C ALA A 144 -1.73 1.87 11.22
N LEU A 145 -2.50 2.96 11.18
CA LEU A 145 -3.96 2.90 10.97
C LEU A 145 -4.31 2.29 9.61
N PHE A 146 -3.62 2.73 8.55
CA PHE A 146 -3.76 2.17 7.21
C PHE A 146 -3.54 0.66 7.24
N GLN A 147 -2.39 0.18 7.73
CA GLN A 147 -2.00 -1.23 7.66
C GLN A 147 -2.88 -2.19 8.46
N MET A 148 -3.76 -1.68 9.34
CA MET A 148 -4.79 -2.48 9.99
C MET A 148 -5.74 -3.16 9.00
N TRP A 149 -5.81 -2.71 7.74
CA TRP A 149 -6.65 -3.36 6.71
C TRP A 149 -6.27 -4.84 6.51
N ASN A 150 -4.98 -5.19 6.67
CA ASN A 150 -4.50 -6.58 6.53
C ASN A 150 -5.11 -7.53 7.57
N LEU A 151 -5.58 -7.00 8.71
CA LEU A 151 -6.20 -7.78 9.78
C LEU A 151 -7.66 -8.14 9.45
N ASN A 152 -8.30 -7.36 8.59
CA ASN A 152 -9.73 -7.46 8.28
C ASN A 152 -10.06 -8.43 7.13
N GLY A 153 -9.08 -9.16 6.58
CA GLY A 153 -9.26 -10.04 5.42
C GLY A 153 -10.13 -11.30 5.64
N ARG A 154 -10.82 -11.44 6.78
CA ARG A 154 -11.64 -12.62 7.14
C ARG A 154 -13.15 -12.35 7.23
N PHE A 155 -13.62 -11.13 6.99
CA PHE A 155 -15.05 -10.82 7.06
C PHE A 155 -15.78 -11.27 5.78
N SER A 156 -16.96 -11.86 5.91
CA SER A 156 -17.74 -12.43 4.79
C SER A 156 -18.09 -11.36 3.75
N MET A 157 -17.84 -11.67 2.48
CA MET A 157 -17.88 -10.74 1.34
C MET A 157 -19.27 -10.12 1.08
N GLU A 158 -20.35 -10.84 1.38
CA GLU A 158 -21.71 -10.48 0.94
C GLU A 158 -22.31 -9.25 1.65
N SER A 159 -22.03 -9.04 2.94
CA SER A 159 -22.57 -7.88 3.69
C SER A 159 -21.61 -6.69 3.74
N PHE A 160 -20.35 -6.89 3.34
CA PHE A 160 -19.27 -5.95 3.58
C PHE A 160 -19.12 -4.90 2.46
N PHE A 161 -19.34 -5.30 1.21
CA PHE A 161 -19.20 -4.43 0.05
C PHE A 161 -20.05 -3.16 0.09
N PRO A 162 -21.38 -3.23 0.33
CA PRO A 162 -22.24 -2.04 0.33
C PRO A 162 -21.92 -1.12 1.50
N ALA A 163 -21.70 -1.69 2.69
CA ALA A 163 -21.43 -0.93 3.91
C ALA A 163 -20.10 -0.18 3.84
N VAL A 164 -19.05 -0.79 3.28
CA VAL A 164 -17.76 -0.10 3.13
C VAL A 164 -17.83 0.95 2.06
N LEU A 165 -18.53 0.73 0.94
CA LEU A 165 -18.70 1.76 -0.08
C LEU A 165 -19.39 3.01 0.48
N THR A 166 -20.45 2.84 1.28
CA THR A 166 -21.13 3.97 1.95
C THR A 166 -20.23 4.64 3.00
N ILE A 167 -19.54 3.86 3.84
CA ILE A 167 -18.65 4.40 4.88
C ILE A 167 -17.45 5.14 4.27
N VAL A 168 -16.86 4.62 3.19
CA VAL A 168 -15.75 5.28 2.47
C VAL A 168 -16.22 6.58 1.87
N PHE A 169 -17.40 6.60 1.23
CA PHE A 169 -17.95 7.81 0.64
C PHE A 169 -18.25 8.86 1.72
N ASP A 170 -18.83 8.44 2.85
CA ASP A 170 -19.17 9.33 3.96
C ASP A 170 -17.93 9.84 4.71
N CYS A 171 -16.92 9.00 4.97
CA CYS A 171 -15.69 9.39 5.65
C CYS A 171 -14.81 10.31 4.79
N GLU A 172 -14.70 10.05 3.48
CA GLU A 172 -13.93 10.90 2.56
C GLU A 172 -14.65 12.23 2.33
N LEU A 173 -16.00 12.24 2.30
CA LEU A 173 -16.78 13.48 2.28
C LEU A 173 -16.61 14.28 3.57
N LEU A 174 -16.53 13.61 4.73
CA LEU A 174 -16.25 14.24 6.00
C LEU A 174 -14.83 14.84 6.06
N SER A 175 -13.83 14.15 5.50
CA SER A 175 -12.43 14.63 5.44
C SER A 175 -12.28 15.86 4.53
N LEU A 176 -13.09 15.95 3.47
CA LEU A 176 -13.21 17.14 2.63
C LEU A 176 -13.79 18.35 3.39
N LEU A 177 -14.75 18.14 4.30
CA LEU A 177 -15.44 19.21 5.04
C LEU A 177 -14.56 19.86 6.13
N PHE A 178 -13.69 19.10 6.82
CA PHE A 178 -12.96 19.59 8.00
C PHE A 178 -11.52 20.07 7.75
N SER A 179 -10.95 19.82 6.56
CA SER A 179 -9.56 20.20 6.28
C SER A 179 -9.44 21.70 5.93
N GLN A 180 -8.42 22.39 6.41
CA GLN A 180 -8.23 23.85 6.20
C GLN A 180 -7.99 24.20 4.72
N PRO A 181 -8.31 25.44 4.26
CA PRO A 181 -8.02 25.88 2.90
C PRO A 181 -6.52 26.13 2.70
N VAL A 182 -5.95 25.64 1.60
CA VAL A 182 -4.56 25.94 1.21
C VAL A 182 -4.52 27.00 0.12
N SER A 183 -3.56 27.92 0.27
CA SER A 183 -3.41 29.12 -0.54
C SER A 183 -3.18 28.81 -2.01
N ARG A 184 -3.87 29.56 -2.88
CA ARG A 184 -3.89 29.41 -4.33
C ARG A 184 -2.80 30.24 -5.01
N ASP A 185 -1.80 29.57 -5.61
CA ASP A 185 -1.06 30.13 -6.76
C ASP A 185 -0.66 29.03 -7.75
N TYR A 186 -1.45 28.87 -8.83
CA TYR A 186 -1.67 27.56 -9.47
C TYR A 186 -1.05 27.35 -10.88
N MET A 187 -0.85 28.36 -11.72
CA MET A 187 -0.51 28.09 -13.15
C MET A 187 0.96 28.26 -13.55
N THR A 188 1.62 29.36 -13.15
CA THR A 188 3.03 29.60 -13.50
C THR A 188 3.97 28.59 -12.82
N THR A 189 3.51 28.01 -11.71
CA THR A 189 4.22 27.03 -10.88
C THR A 189 4.25 25.63 -11.50
N CYS A 190 3.26 25.23 -12.32
CA CYS A 190 3.13 23.85 -12.79
C CYS A 190 4.24 23.43 -13.77
N CYS A 191 4.47 24.19 -14.85
CA CYS A 191 5.53 23.87 -15.83
C CYS A 191 6.93 23.98 -15.20
N HIS A 192 7.13 24.97 -14.33
CA HIS A 192 8.37 25.11 -13.57
C HIS A 192 8.58 23.93 -12.61
N THR A 193 7.53 23.43 -11.95
CA THR A 193 7.63 22.28 -11.04
C THR A 193 7.88 20.98 -11.78
N PHE A 194 7.25 20.76 -12.95
CA PHE A 194 7.54 19.61 -13.80
C PHE A 194 9.00 19.62 -14.29
N GLY A 195 9.51 20.78 -14.74
CA GLY A 195 10.92 20.95 -15.08
C GLY A 195 11.86 20.73 -13.88
N ARG A 196 11.47 21.20 -12.69
CA ARG A 196 12.22 21.02 -11.45
C ARG A 196 12.28 19.55 -11.01
N SER A 197 11.26 18.73 -11.31
CA SER A 197 11.31 17.28 -11.08
C SER A 197 12.46 16.62 -11.86
N PHE A 198 12.70 17.01 -13.12
CA PHE A 198 13.85 16.51 -13.88
C PHE A 198 15.20 16.97 -13.33
N VAL A 199 15.27 18.20 -12.80
CA VAL A 199 16.47 18.69 -12.11
C VAL A 199 16.72 17.90 -10.81
N LEU A 200 15.66 17.61 -10.06
CA LEU A 200 15.70 16.82 -8.82
C LEU A 200 16.16 15.38 -9.07
N LEU A 201 15.78 14.77 -10.20
CA LEU A 201 16.26 13.43 -10.59
C LEU A 201 17.80 13.36 -10.66
N ARG A 202 18.46 14.46 -11.06
CA ARG A 202 19.93 14.53 -11.14
C ARG A 202 20.61 14.89 -9.82
N SER A 203 19.84 15.14 -8.76
CA SER A 203 20.41 15.47 -7.46
C SER A 203 21.08 14.23 -6.83
N LYS A 204 22.25 14.43 -6.20
CA LYS A 204 23.00 13.35 -5.53
C LYS A 204 22.16 12.65 -4.44
N ILE A 205 21.28 13.39 -3.77
CA ILE A 205 20.38 12.87 -2.74
C ILE A 205 19.34 11.94 -3.37
N MET A 206 18.69 12.33 -4.48
CA MET A 206 17.69 11.49 -5.14
C MET A 206 18.31 10.21 -5.71
N LEU A 207 19.50 10.31 -6.31
CA LEU A 207 20.24 9.15 -6.81
C LEU A 207 20.65 8.19 -5.67
N ALA A 208 21.10 8.73 -4.53
CA ALA A 208 21.41 7.92 -3.35
C ALA A 208 20.15 7.25 -2.75
N MET A 209 18.97 7.82 -2.93
CA MET A 209 17.69 7.25 -2.47
C MET A 209 17.13 6.16 -3.40
N LEU A 210 17.61 6.05 -4.64
CA LEU A 210 17.12 5.05 -5.59
C LEU A 210 17.39 3.62 -5.11
N VAL A 211 18.61 3.35 -4.63
CA VAL A 211 19.03 2.03 -4.12
C VAL A 211 18.16 1.55 -2.95
N PRO A 212 18.01 2.31 -1.85
CA PRO A 212 17.14 1.89 -0.75
C PRO A 212 15.67 1.83 -1.16
N SER A 213 15.19 2.72 -2.03
CA SER A 213 13.80 2.66 -2.52
C SER A 213 13.53 1.39 -3.35
N GLY A 214 14.47 1.01 -4.22
CA GLY A 214 14.42 -0.24 -4.97
C GLY A 214 14.45 -1.47 -4.06
N PHE A 215 15.32 -1.47 -3.05
CA PHE A 215 15.35 -2.52 -2.04
C PHE A 215 14.02 -2.65 -1.28
N THR A 216 13.45 -1.54 -0.82
CA THR A 216 12.12 -1.55 -0.16
C THR A 216 11.03 -2.05 -1.11
N GLY A 217 11.08 -1.70 -2.40
CA GLY A 217 10.15 -2.22 -3.41
C GLY A 217 10.26 -3.74 -3.60
N LEU A 218 11.47 -4.28 -3.62
CA LEU A 218 11.71 -5.73 -3.67
C LEU A 218 11.18 -6.43 -2.41
N CYS A 219 11.45 -5.90 -1.22
CA CYS A 219 10.92 -6.44 0.03
C CYS A 219 9.39 -6.43 0.05
N ALA A 220 8.76 -5.32 -0.38
CA ALA A 220 7.31 -5.20 -0.45
C ALA A 220 6.69 -6.19 -1.45
N THR A 221 7.33 -6.42 -2.59
CA THR A 221 6.89 -7.41 -3.60
C THR A 221 7.00 -8.82 -3.02
N PHE A 222 8.11 -9.14 -2.35
CA PHE A 222 8.30 -10.43 -1.71
C PHE A 222 7.21 -10.72 -0.66
N GLN A 223 6.90 -9.73 0.18
CA GLN A 223 5.89 -9.81 1.23
C GLN A 223 4.46 -9.92 0.68
N SER A 224 4.14 -9.25 -0.43
CA SER A 224 2.77 -9.15 -0.95
C SER A 224 2.36 -10.26 -1.92
N SER A 225 3.29 -10.81 -2.72
CA SER A 225 2.96 -11.81 -3.74
C SER A 225 3.74 -13.11 -3.61
N LEU A 226 5.08 -13.05 -3.54
CA LEU A 226 5.92 -14.25 -3.60
C LEU A 226 5.72 -15.18 -2.40
N PHE A 227 5.65 -14.63 -1.19
CA PHE A 227 5.54 -15.46 0.00
C PHE A 227 4.23 -16.26 0.06
N ALA A 228 3.12 -15.65 -0.34
CA ALA A 228 1.82 -16.32 -0.42
C ALA A 228 1.82 -17.45 -1.46
N THR A 229 2.44 -17.22 -2.63
CA THR A 229 2.57 -18.25 -3.67
C THR A 229 3.46 -19.41 -3.23
N CYS A 230 4.56 -19.15 -2.53
CA CYS A 230 5.45 -20.20 -2.03
C CYS A 230 4.74 -21.13 -1.04
N ILE A 231 3.91 -20.58 -0.14
CA ILE A 231 3.12 -21.42 0.79
C ILE A 231 2.01 -22.17 0.05
N GLY A 232 1.37 -21.52 -0.92
CA GLY A 232 0.29 -22.13 -1.70
C GLY A 232 0.72 -23.38 -2.48
N HIS A 233 1.91 -23.35 -3.08
CA HIS A 233 2.44 -24.46 -3.89
C HIS A 233 3.29 -25.47 -3.09
N THR A 234 3.46 -25.28 -1.79
CA THR A 234 4.22 -26.23 -0.97
C THR A 234 3.27 -27.30 -0.42
N LYS A 235 3.31 -28.49 -1.02
CA LYS A 235 2.40 -29.61 -0.69
C LYS A 235 2.48 -30.09 0.77
N ALA A 236 3.59 -29.80 1.47
CA ALA A 236 3.72 -30.08 2.90
C ALA A 236 2.71 -29.31 3.78
N PHE A 237 2.08 -28.25 3.26
CA PHE A 237 1.02 -27.50 3.95
C PHE A 237 -0.41 -27.91 3.57
N ASP A 238 -0.59 -28.80 2.59
CA ASP A 238 -1.91 -29.29 2.16
C ASP A 238 -2.45 -30.28 3.20
N PRO A 239 -3.68 -30.11 3.76
CA PRO A 239 -4.84 -29.37 3.27
C PRO A 239 -5.06 -27.94 3.83
N ASN A 240 -4.19 -27.45 4.72
CA ASN A 240 -4.39 -26.16 5.43
C ASN A 240 -3.70 -24.96 4.76
N ALA A 241 -3.13 -25.11 3.57
CA ALA A 241 -2.35 -24.08 2.87
C ALA A 241 -3.09 -22.73 2.75
N LYS A 242 -4.38 -22.76 2.41
CA LYS A 242 -5.22 -21.54 2.32
C LYS A 242 -5.36 -20.81 3.66
N ALA A 243 -5.47 -21.56 4.75
CA ALA A 243 -5.54 -20.97 6.10
C ALA A 243 -4.21 -20.31 6.50
N TYR A 244 -3.07 -20.90 6.10
CA TYR A 244 -1.74 -20.33 6.33
C TYR A 244 -1.48 -19.07 5.51
N ILE A 245 -1.93 -19.00 4.26
CA ILE A 245 -1.86 -17.76 3.45
C ILE A 245 -2.63 -16.62 4.13
N GLY A 246 -3.81 -16.90 4.67
CA GLY A 246 -4.57 -15.92 5.44
C GLY A 246 -3.87 -15.50 6.74
N LEU A 247 -3.24 -16.45 7.44
CA LEU A 247 -2.49 -16.19 8.67
C LEU A 247 -1.26 -15.30 8.42
N VAL A 248 -0.56 -15.53 7.31
CA VAL A 248 0.55 -14.69 6.83
C VAL A 248 0.15 -13.23 6.66
N GLY A 249 -1.00 -12.96 6.04
CA GLY A 249 -1.51 -11.60 5.88
C GLY A 249 -1.73 -10.89 7.22
N VAL A 250 -2.25 -11.60 8.22
CA VAL A 250 -2.43 -11.07 9.58
C VAL A 250 -1.09 -10.73 10.23
N PHE A 251 -0.10 -11.63 10.14
CA PHE A 251 1.24 -11.39 10.70
C PHE A 251 1.98 -10.23 10.02
N ILE A 252 1.80 -10.08 8.71
CA ILE A 252 2.28 -8.92 7.96
C ILE A 252 1.66 -7.63 8.51
N GLY A 253 0.33 -7.60 8.66
CA GLY A 253 -0.38 -6.45 9.23
C GLY A 253 0.12 -6.09 10.64
N LEU A 254 0.26 -7.09 11.53
CA LEU A 254 0.80 -6.89 12.87
C LEU A 254 2.26 -6.38 12.84
N GLY A 255 3.10 -6.91 11.95
CA GLY A 255 4.49 -6.48 11.80
C GLY A 255 4.61 -5.02 11.38
N GLU A 256 3.78 -4.58 10.45
CA GLU A 256 3.73 -3.20 9.95
C GLU A 256 3.19 -2.22 11.01
N VAL A 257 2.16 -2.61 11.76
CA VAL A 257 1.64 -1.82 12.89
C VAL A 257 2.70 -1.70 13.99
N CYS A 258 3.31 -2.81 14.39
CA CYS A 258 4.39 -2.81 15.38
C CYS A 258 5.60 -1.99 14.91
N GLY A 259 6.00 -2.11 13.64
CA GLY A 259 7.09 -1.30 13.06
C GLY A 259 6.79 0.20 13.10
N SER A 260 5.54 0.58 12.87
CA SER A 260 5.07 1.96 12.94
C SER A 260 5.06 2.50 14.37
N LEU A 261 4.64 1.69 15.34
CA LEU A 261 4.71 2.02 16.77
C LEU A 261 6.16 2.15 17.24
N LEU A 262 7.06 1.29 16.76
CA LEU A 262 8.50 1.35 17.08
C LEU A 262 9.14 2.66 16.61
N MET A 263 8.69 3.25 15.50
CA MET A 263 9.17 4.57 15.06
C MET A 263 8.82 5.70 16.06
N GLN A 264 7.85 5.48 16.96
CA GLN A 264 7.50 6.44 18.02
C GLN A 264 8.51 6.42 19.18
N LEU A 265 9.33 5.37 19.32
CA LEU A 265 10.45 5.32 20.29
C LEU A 265 11.60 6.27 19.93
N ARG A 266 11.46 7.12 18.90
CA ARG A 266 12.42 8.15 18.52
C ARG A 266 12.84 9.07 19.67
N ARG A 267 12.00 9.20 20.71
CA ARG A 267 12.33 9.95 21.94
C ARG A 267 13.62 9.45 22.61
N TRP A 268 13.99 8.18 22.40
CA TRP A 268 15.14 7.53 23.03
C TRP A 268 16.24 7.14 22.04
N ILE A 269 15.91 6.82 20.78
CA ILE A 269 16.88 6.35 19.77
C ILE A 269 16.65 7.10 18.45
N PRO A 270 17.68 7.63 17.77
CA PRO A 270 17.52 8.26 16.46
C PRO A 270 16.96 7.27 15.43
N SER A 271 16.11 7.73 14.52
CA SER A 271 15.40 6.90 13.53
C SER A 271 16.34 6.07 12.64
N THR A 272 17.51 6.60 12.31
CA THR A 272 18.55 5.89 11.56
C THR A 272 19.15 4.73 12.37
N GLY A 273 19.28 4.90 13.69
CA GLY A 273 19.73 3.84 14.59
C GLY A 273 18.66 2.75 14.75
N LEU A 274 17.39 3.11 14.81
CA LEU A 274 16.29 2.14 14.87
C LEU A 274 16.23 1.26 13.61
N LEU A 275 16.41 1.87 12.44
CA LEU A 275 16.47 1.18 11.15
C LEU A 275 17.68 0.23 11.07
N ALA A 276 18.85 0.67 11.53
CA ALA A 276 20.08 -0.11 11.52
C ALA A 276 20.07 -1.29 12.51
N ILE A 277 19.53 -1.09 13.71
CA ILE A 277 19.57 -2.09 14.80
C ILE A 277 18.43 -3.10 14.66
N ILE A 278 17.26 -2.68 14.20
CA ILE A 278 16.06 -3.54 14.18
C ILE A 278 15.70 -3.94 12.75
N GLY A 279 15.70 -3.00 11.79
CA GLY A 279 15.21 -3.24 10.42
C GLY A 279 16.10 -4.14 9.57
N TYR A 280 17.39 -3.81 9.44
CA TYR A 280 18.30 -4.63 8.61
C TYR A 280 18.50 -6.06 9.13
N PRO A 281 18.76 -6.29 10.44
CA PRO A 281 18.94 -7.65 10.95
C PRO A 281 17.67 -8.48 10.80
N SER A 282 16.50 -7.88 11.01
CA SER A 282 15.24 -8.61 10.83
C SER A 282 14.94 -8.97 9.38
N ALA A 283 15.23 -8.11 8.42
CA ALA A 283 15.11 -8.44 7.01
C ALA A 283 16.04 -9.60 6.61
N LEU A 284 17.28 -9.62 7.14
CA LEU A 284 18.24 -10.70 6.90
C LEU A 284 17.79 -12.03 7.53
N ILE A 285 17.32 -11.99 8.77
CA ILE A 285 16.74 -13.17 9.46
C ILE A 285 15.51 -13.66 8.69
N SER A 286 14.68 -12.73 8.19
CA SER A 286 13.51 -13.07 7.39
C SER A 286 13.88 -13.77 6.10
N ALA A 287 14.86 -13.24 5.36
CA ALA A 287 15.35 -13.87 4.14
C ALA A 287 15.93 -15.27 4.43
N PHE A 288 16.76 -15.40 5.48
CA PHE A 288 17.34 -16.68 5.88
C PHE A 288 16.28 -17.72 6.25
N LEU A 289 15.27 -17.34 7.04
CA LEU A 289 14.19 -18.23 7.42
C LEU A 289 13.32 -18.62 6.21
N CYS A 290 13.09 -17.71 5.26
CA CYS A 290 12.41 -18.05 4.01
C CYS A 290 13.17 -19.13 3.23
N PHE A 291 14.49 -18.97 3.07
CA PHE A 291 15.34 -19.98 2.42
C PHE A 291 15.36 -21.33 3.17
N ALA A 292 15.27 -21.30 4.49
CA ALA A 292 15.32 -22.52 5.31
C ALA A 292 13.97 -23.28 5.37
N LEU A 293 12.84 -22.56 5.24
CA LEU A 293 11.49 -23.09 5.44
C LEU A 293 10.70 -23.31 4.14
N LEU A 294 11.12 -22.71 3.03
CA LEU A 294 10.42 -22.84 1.74
C LEU A 294 11.32 -23.47 0.67
N PRO A 295 10.80 -24.41 -0.14
CA PRO A 295 11.55 -24.98 -1.25
C PRO A 295 11.79 -23.94 -2.35
N ALA A 296 12.95 -23.98 -2.99
CA ALA A 296 13.36 -23.01 -4.02
C ALA A 296 12.43 -23.01 -5.25
N ASP A 297 11.78 -24.15 -5.55
CA ASP A 297 10.89 -24.31 -6.71
C ASP A 297 9.44 -23.85 -6.44
N SER A 298 9.08 -23.62 -5.17
CA SER A 298 7.72 -23.27 -4.74
C SER A 298 7.09 -22.02 -5.37
N PRO A 299 7.83 -20.97 -5.81
CA PRO A 299 7.19 -19.82 -6.45
C PRO A 299 6.54 -20.16 -7.79
N MET A 300 7.00 -21.18 -8.50
CA MET A 300 6.59 -21.47 -9.89
C MET A 300 5.89 -22.81 -10.07
N ARG A 301 6.14 -23.79 -9.19
CA ARG A 301 5.62 -25.16 -9.34
C ARG A 301 5.34 -25.77 -7.98
N ASP A 302 4.38 -26.69 -7.95
CA ASP A 302 4.13 -27.50 -6.76
C ASP A 302 5.37 -28.33 -6.43
N SER A 303 5.90 -28.12 -5.22
CA SER A 303 7.15 -28.75 -4.80
C SER A 303 6.92 -29.71 -3.64
N ASP A 304 7.42 -30.94 -3.81
CA ASP A 304 7.51 -32.00 -2.79
C ASP A 304 8.91 -32.05 -2.14
N GLN A 305 9.77 -31.06 -2.40
CA GLN A 305 11.13 -31.08 -1.89
C GLN A 305 11.17 -30.91 -0.37
N LYS A 306 12.01 -31.74 0.29
CA LYS A 306 12.23 -31.69 1.74
C LYS A 306 12.94 -30.39 2.12
N THR A 307 12.32 -29.61 2.99
CA THR A 307 12.90 -28.41 3.58
C THR A 307 13.87 -28.76 4.71
N TYR A 308 14.82 -27.85 5.00
CA TYR A 308 15.84 -28.04 6.04
C TYR A 308 15.23 -28.14 7.46
N PHE A 309 14.10 -27.48 7.68
CA PHE A 309 13.28 -27.62 8.88
C PHE A 309 11.87 -28.10 8.51
N ALA A 310 11.26 -28.89 9.40
CA ALA A 310 9.87 -29.29 9.24
C ALA A 310 8.97 -28.03 9.22
N PRO A 311 8.08 -27.87 8.23
CA PRO A 311 7.25 -26.69 8.09
C PRO A 311 6.20 -26.61 9.22
N ASN A 312 6.58 -26.00 10.34
CA ASN A 312 5.63 -25.60 11.38
C ASN A 312 4.99 -24.27 10.97
N GLY A 313 3.67 -24.25 10.76
CA GLY A 313 2.95 -23.08 10.20
C GLY A 313 3.18 -21.74 10.93
N LEU A 314 3.47 -21.77 12.24
CA LEU A 314 3.82 -20.58 13.03
C LEU A 314 5.27 -20.11 12.81
N ALA A 315 6.20 -21.03 12.57
CA ALA A 315 7.61 -20.71 12.35
C ALA A 315 7.84 -20.02 10.99
N CYS A 316 7.03 -20.34 9.98
CA CYS A 316 7.05 -19.66 8.69
C CYS A 316 6.49 -18.23 8.73
N CYS A 317 5.62 -17.92 9.67
CA CYS A 317 4.99 -16.59 9.77
C CYS A 317 5.78 -15.60 10.63
N TRP A 318 6.61 -16.09 11.55
CA TRP A 318 7.48 -15.29 12.42
C TRP A 318 8.45 -14.31 11.71
N PRO A 319 9.04 -14.64 10.55
CA PRO A 319 9.98 -13.74 9.87
C PRO A 319 9.31 -12.50 9.26
N LEU A 320 8.04 -12.63 8.87
CA LEU A 320 7.24 -11.54 8.26
C LEU A 320 6.81 -10.45 9.27
N LEU A 321 6.77 -10.77 10.56
CA LEU A 321 6.55 -9.80 11.65
C LEU A 321 7.65 -8.72 11.72
N PHE A 322 8.80 -8.95 11.08
CA PHE A 322 9.95 -8.06 11.19
C PHE A 322 10.48 -7.51 9.85
N GLY A 323 10.04 -8.02 8.70
CA GLY A 323 10.66 -7.75 7.39
C GLY A 323 10.60 -6.33 6.83
N ASN A 324 9.74 -5.44 7.33
CA ASN A 324 9.57 -4.09 6.75
C ASN A 324 9.53 -2.99 7.82
N ARG A 325 10.59 -2.89 8.63
CA ARG A 325 10.65 -1.93 9.72
C ARG A 325 11.31 -0.62 9.29
N GLY A 326 10.48 0.30 8.85
CA GLY A 326 10.77 1.73 8.80
C GLY A 326 11.00 2.24 7.39
N LYS A 327 10.00 2.90 6.82
CA LYS A 327 10.21 3.80 5.68
C LYS A 327 10.81 5.09 6.22
N PRO A 328 12.10 5.41 5.96
CA PRO A 328 12.65 6.68 6.37
C PRO A 328 12.02 7.80 5.53
N GLN A 329 11.19 8.63 6.18
CA GLN A 329 10.94 10.00 5.73
C GLN A 329 12.23 10.78 6.05
N TRP A 330 13.08 10.95 5.05
CA TRP A 330 14.35 11.64 5.20
C TRP A 330 14.10 13.14 5.35
N LYS A 331 14.63 13.72 6.44
CA LYS A 331 14.58 15.16 6.70
C LYS A 331 15.04 15.93 5.45
N ARG A 332 14.19 16.82 4.92
CA ARG A 332 14.67 17.95 4.12
C ARG A 332 15.57 18.79 5.02
N LYS A 333 16.89 18.58 4.98
CA LYS A 333 17.80 19.71 5.18
C LYS A 333 17.78 20.52 3.88
N SER A 334 16.75 21.34 3.76
CA SER A 334 16.66 22.38 2.72
C SER A 334 16.40 23.72 3.39
N ALA A 335 17.26 24.06 4.35
CA ALA A 335 17.53 25.42 4.77
C ALA A 335 19.05 25.61 4.63
N CYS A 336 19.45 26.72 4.01
CA CYS A 336 20.81 27.11 3.58
C CYS A 336 21.28 26.62 2.19
N ILE A 337 20.52 26.94 1.12
CA ILE A 337 21.08 27.53 -0.11
C ILE A 337 20.03 28.55 -0.64
N ALA A 338 19.73 29.54 0.18
CA ALA A 338 19.03 30.76 -0.18
C ALA A 338 19.62 31.84 0.74
N GLY A 339 20.78 32.35 0.32
CA GLY A 339 21.63 33.20 1.16
C GLY A 339 23.11 32.97 0.89
N GLN A 340 23.50 32.98 -0.39
CA GLN A 340 24.72 33.60 -0.95
C GLN A 340 24.74 33.36 -2.46
#